data_AF-A0A0A9Z3E6-F1
#
_entry.id   AF-A0A0A9Z3E6-F1
#
_cell.length_a   1.000
_cell.length_b   1.000
_cell.length_c   1.000
_cell.angle_alpha   90.00
_cell.angle_beta   90.00
_cell.angle_gamma   90.00
#
_symmetry.space_group_name_H-M   'P 1'
#
loop_
_entity.id
_entity.type
_entity.pdbx_description
1 polymer ?
#
loop_
_entity_poly.entity_id
_entity_poly.type
_entity_poly.pdbx_seq_one_letter_code
_entity_poly.pdbx_strand_id
1 'polypeptide(L)'
;MSWSLLLKLLMMRDCWVAVRLMKHVFDHPSYCGTTDPESKCTGFMCNGDCYIPRSNVEQAIVHVMVSVGCEKDVRNTLIHILERRDTSWAGCLDRRQVWNQRRPGWLEALVSPLLDFLNPVVKIVNKA
;
A
#
# COMPACT_ATOMS: atom_id res chain seq x y z
N MET A 1 -20.72 -9.62 1.78
CA MET A 1 -19.52 -9.83 2.63
C MET A 1 -19.12 -8.50 3.26
N SER A 2 -18.74 -8.47 4.55
CA SER A 2 -18.60 -7.22 5.31
C SER A 2 -17.17 -6.68 5.27
N TRP A 3 -16.75 -6.09 4.14
CA TRP A 3 -15.50 -5.31 4.02
C TRP A 3 -15.36 -4.33 5.20
N SER A 4 -16.48 -3.76 5.64
CA SER A 4 -16.56 -2.92 6.83
C SER A 4 -16.01 -3.55 8.11
N LEU A 5 -16.08 -4.87 8.30
CA LEU A 5 -15.49 -5.55 9.47
C LEU A 5 -13.97 -5.62 9.38
N LEU A 6 -13.42 -5.85 8.18
CA LEU A 6 -11.97 -5.86 7.97
C LEU A 6 -11.38 -4.46 8.16
N LEU A 7 -12.03 -3.45 7.58
CA LEU A 7 -11.65 -2.05 7.81
C LEU A 7 -11.74 -1.70 9.29
N LYS A 8 -12.84 -2.06 9.96
CA LYS A 8 -12.98 -1.87 11.40
C LYS A 8 -11.79 -2.49 12.11
N LEU A 9 -11.49 -3.78 11.88
CA LEU A 9 -10.41 -4.53 12.53
C LEU A 9 -9.03 -3.89 12.34
N LEU A 10 -8.70 -3.45 11.13
CA LEU A 10 -7.43 -2.79 10.83
C LEU A 10 -7.30 -1.43 11.51
N MET A 11 -8.41 -0.69 11.61
CA MET A 11 -8.46 0.67 12.12
C MET A 11 -8.78 0.77 13.63
N MET A 12 -9.10 -0.35 14.31
CA MET A 12 -9.40 -0.33 15.75
C MET A 12 -8.18 0.07 16.58
N ARG A 13 -8.43 0.70 17.74
CA ARG A 13 -7.43 0.91 18.80
C ARG A 13 -6.16 1.57 18.24
N ASP A 14 -6.32 2.74 17.61
CA ASP A 14 -5.24 3.48 16.95
C ASP A 14 -4.44 2.62 15.96
N CYS A 15 -5.15 1.86 15.11
CA CYS A 15 -4.57 1.01 14.08
C CYS A 15 -3.60 -0.08 14.60
N TRP A 16 -3.76 -0.53 15.85
CA TRP A 16 -2.82 -1.46 16.49
C TRP A 16 -2.58 -2.74 15.70
N VAL A 17 -3.64 -3.31 15.10
CA VAL A 17 -3.50 -4.52 14.26
C VAL A 17 -2.73 -4.21 12.98
N ALA A 18 -3.08 -3.12 12.30
CA ALA A 18 -2.38 -2.69 11.08
C ALA A 18 -0.88 -2.42 11.37
N VAL A 19 -0.53 -1.80 12.49
CA VAL A 19 0.87 -1.61 12.93
C VAL A 19 1.60 -2.94 13.08
N ARG A 20 0.96 -3.92 13.72
CA ARG A 20 1.60 -5.20 14.00
C ARG A 20 1.81 -6.03 12.73
N LEU A 21 0.83 -5.99 11.82
CA LEU A 21 0.95 -6.56 10.48
C LEU A 21 2.03 -5.85 9.66
N MET A 22 2.00 -4.52 9.61
CA MET A 22 3.00 -3.71 8.90
C MET A 22 4.42 -4.00 9.37
N LYS A 23 4.66 -4.07 10.69
CA LYS A 23 5.97 -4.44 11.23
C LYS A 23 6.44 -5.79 10.70
N HIS A 24 5.56 -6.79 10.70
CA HIS A 24 5.89 -8.12 10.21
C HIS A 24 6.20 -8.12 8.71
N VAL A 25 5.36 -7.47 7.89
CA VAL A 25 5.49 -7.47 6.42
C VAL A 25 6.71 -6.69 5.95
N PHE A 26 7.14 -5.66 6.69
CA PHE A 26 8.40 -4.97 6.41
C PHE A 26 9.64 -5.84 6.64
N ASP A 27 9.59 -6.78 7.59
CA ASP A 27 10.68 -7.75 7.81
C ASP A 27 10.56 -8.95 6.87
N HIS A 28 9.33 -9.32 6.52
CA HIS A 28 9.01 -10.52 5.74
C HIS A 28 8.06 -10.13 4.60
N PRO A 29 8.60 -9.70 3.44
CA PRO A 29 7.80 -9.33 2.29
C PRO A 29 6.80 -10.42 1.94
N SER A 30 5.51 -10.07 2.04
CA SER A 30 4.41 -11.00 1.88
C SER A 30 3.61 -10.64 0.65
N TYR A 31 3.25 -11.65 -0.13
CA TYR A 31 2.46 -11.48 -1.35
C TYR A 31 1.20 -12.34 -1.25
N CYS A 32 0.09 -11.81 -1.74
CA CYS A 32 -1.16 -12.54 -1.90
C CYS A 32 -1.55 -12.62 -3.37
N GLY A 33 -2.26 -13.67 -3.74
CA GLY A 33 -2.63 -13.92 -5.13
C GLY A 33 -1.53 -14.61 -5.92
N THR A 34 -1.67 -14.56 -7.22
CA THR A 34 -1.01 -15.46 -8.15
C THR A 34 -0.57 -14.68 -9.39
N THR A 35 0.54 -15.11 -9.99
CA THR A 35 1.04 -14.55 -11.25
C THR A 35 0.31 -15.14 -12.46
N ASP A 36 -0.40 -16.26 -12.26
CA ASP A 36 -1.16 -16.92 -13.31
C ASP A 36 -2.52 -16.22 -13.48
N PRO A 37 -2.77 -15.59 -14.65
CA PRO A 37 -4.02 -14.86 -14.91
C PRO A 37 -5.26 -15.76 -14.96
N GLU A 38 -5.09 -17.08 -15.14
CA GLU A 38 -6.21 -18.03 -15.22
C GLU A 38 -6.57 -18.65 -13.86
N SER A 39 -5.70 -18.49 -12.87
CA SER A 39 -5.91 -19.08 -11.55
C SER A 39 -6.96 -18.32 -10.74
N LYS A 40 -8.06 -19.01 -10.45
CA LYS A 40 -9.17 -18.50 -9.63
C LYS A 40 -8.77 -18.39 -8.17
N CYS A 41 -9.30 -17.38 -7.50
CA CYS A 41 -9.05 -17.16 -6.08
C CYS A 41 -9.71 -18.23 -5.21
N THR A 42 -8.90 -18.84 -4.33
CA THR A 42 -9.30 -19.87 -3.35
C THR A 42 -9.27 -19.34 -1.91
N GLY A 43 -9.20 -18.01 -1.74
CA GLY A 43 -9.06 -17.38 -0.43
C GLY A 43 -10.26 -17.59 0.48
N PHE A 44 -10.01 -17.53 1.79
CA PHE A 44 -11.01 -17.70 2.87
C PHE A 44 -12.26 -16.81 2.73
N MET A 45 -12.18 -15.72 1.95
CA MET A 45 -13.28 -14.78 1.73
C MET A 45 -13.71 -14.66 0.26
N CYS A 46 -13.42 -15.67 -0.54
CA CYS A 46 -13.57 -15.61 -1.98
C CYS A 46 -14.72 -16.50 -2.44
N ASN A 47 -15.63 -15.96 -3.26
CA ASN A 47 -16.71 -16.77 -3.87
C ASN A 47 -16.22 -17.59 -5.07
N GLY A 48 -14.92 -17.58 -5.40
CA GLY A 48 -14.33 -18.36 -6.50
C GLY A 48 -14.42 -17.71 -7.89
N ASP A 49 -15.12 -16.57 -8.02
CA ASP A 49 -15.33 -15.87 -9.30
C ASP A 49 -14.45 -14.63 -9.49
N CYS A 50 -13.44 -14.43 -8.63
CA CYS A 50 -12.48 -13.36 -8.81
C CYS A 50 -11.07 -13.87 -9.07
N TYR A 51 -10.30 -13.03 -9.75
CA TYR A 51 -8.89 -13.22 -10.01
C TYR A 51 -8.13 -12.25 -9.09
N ILE A 52 -7.22 -12.79 -8.28
CA ILE A 52 -6.38 -11.96 -7.40
C ILE A 52 -4.98 -11.89 -8.02
N PRO A 53 -4.61 -10.77 -8.66
CA PRO A 53 -3.26 -10.59 -9.14
C PRO A 53 -2.29 -10.57 -7.97
N ARG A 54 -1.07 -11.07 -8.18
CA ARG A 54 0.00 -11.03 -7.19
C ARG A 54 0.20 -9.60 -6.67
N SER A 55 -0.20 -9.38 -5.42
CA SER A 55 -0.22 -8.07 -4.76
C SER A 55 0.65 -8.11 -3.52
N ASN A 56 1.38 -7.01 -3.25
CA ASN A 56 2.17 -6.88 -2.03
C ASN A 56 1.24 -6.52 -0.86
N VAL A 57 1.34 -7.27 0.24
CA VAL A 57 0.53 -7.05 1.44
C VAL A 57 0.85 -5.71 2.10
N GLU A 58 2.12 -5.26 2.04
CA GLU A 58 2.56 -3.94 2.51
C GLU A 58 1.78 -2.83 1.80
N GLN A 59 1.70 -2.91 0.47
CA GLN A 59 0.97 -1.96 -0.36
C GLN A 59 -0.51 -1.93 0.02
N ALA A 60 -1.13 -3.10 0.19
CA ALA A 60 -2.54 -3.20 0.53
C ALA A 60 -2.87 -2.57 1.89
N ILE A 61 -2.04 -2.82 2.92
CA ILE A 61 -2.26 -2.24 4.25
C ILE A 61 -2.09 -0.72 4.22
N VAL A 62 -1.05 -0.22 3.55
CA VAL A 62 -0.80 1.23 3.40
C VAL A 62 -1.94 1.90 2.64
N HIS A 63 -2.41 1.29 1.56
CA HIS A 63 -3.54 1.80 0.79
C HIS A 63 -4.78 1.95 1.67
N VAL A 64 -5.15 0.91 2.43
CA VAL A 64 -6.29 0.98 3.35
C VAL A 64 -6.13 2.10 4.39
N MET A 65 -4.95 2.21 5.00
CA MET A 65 -4.68 3.24 6.00
C MET A 65 -4.79 4.66 5.45
N VAL A 66 -4.33 4.89 4.21
CA VAL A 66 -4.37 6.20 3.57
C VAL A 66 -5.78 6.53 3.08
N SER A 67 -6.54 5.54 2.60
CA SER A 67 -7.90 5.74 2.11
C SER A 67 -8.93 5.90 3.22
N VAL A 68 -8.73 5.29 4.39
CA VAL A 68 -9.73 5.24 5.47
C VAL A 68 -9.28 5.95 6.74
N GLY A 69 -7.97 6.01 6.99
CA GLY A 69 -7.40 6.62 8.20
C GLY A 69 -7.31 8.14 8.15
N CYS A 70 -7.01 8.71 9.31
CA CYS A 70 -6.69 10.13 9.43
C CYS A 70 -5.18 10.37 9.52
N GLU A 71 -4.78 11.65 9.50
CA GLU A 71 -3.38 12.05 9.60
C GLU A 71 -2.68 11.46 10.85
N LYS A 72 -3.38 11.44 11.99
CA LYS A 72 -2.86 10.87 13.24
C LYS A 72 -2.55 9.38 13.07
N ASP A 73 -3.42 8.64 12.39
CA ASP A 73 -3.24 7.22 12.17
C ASP A 73 -1.99 6.97 11.32
N VAL A 74 -1.88 7.63 10.17
CA VAL A 74 -0.71 7.49 9.26
C VAL A 74 0.58 7.84 9.98
N ARG A 75 0.59 8.92 10.78
CA ARG A 75 1.76 9.36 11.55
C ARG A 75 2.18 8.31 12.59
N ASN A 76 1.24 7.83 13.39
CA ASN A 76 1.52 6.90 14.49
C ASN A 76 1.82 5.47 14.03
N THR A 77 1.59 5.18 12.75
CA THR A 77 1.76 3.85 12.17
C THR A 77 2.87 3.84 11.13
N LEU A 78 2.61 4.25 9.89
CA LEU A 78 3.54 4.20 8.77
C LEU A 78 4.79 5.03 9.05
N ILE A 79 4.64 6.33 9.38
CA ILE A 79 5.78 7.22 9.60
C ILE A 79 6.60 6.75 10.79
N HIS A 80 5.95 6.43 11.91
CA HIS A 80 6.62 5.90 13.09
C HIS A 80 7.40 4.60 12.83
N ILE A 81 6.87 3.70 11.99
CA ILE A 81 7.59 2.48 11.61
C ILE A 81 8.81 2.81 10.73
N LEU A 82 8.66 3.73 9.77
CA LEU A 82 9.74 4.13 8.87
C LEU A 82 10.88 4.81 9.62
N GLU A 83 10.57 5.78 10.48
CA GLU A 83 11.55 6.51 11.30
C GLU A 83 12.35 5.60 12.23
N ARG A 84 11.71 4.56 12.78
CA ARG A 84 12.39 3.60 13.66
C ARG A 84 13.27 2.61 12.91
N ARG A 85 12.98 2.34 11.64
CA ARG A 85 13.73 1.34 10.85
C ARG A 85 14.97 1.91 10.21
N ASP A 86 14.86 3.09 9.60
CA ASP A 86 15.93 3.65 8.78
C ASP A 86 15.85 5.17 8.78
N THR A 87 16.87 5.86 9.28
CA THR A 87 16.95 7.33 9.26
C THR A 87 16.94 7.92 7.85
N SER A 88 17.23 7.10 6.82
CA SER A 88 17.25 7.48 5.41
C SER A 88 16.00 7.06 4.64
N TRP A 89 14.94 6.59 5.32
CA TRP A 89 13.69 6.16 4.67
C TRP A 89 13.12 7.23 3.71
N ALA A 90 13.26 8.51 4.07
CA ALA A 90 12.79 9.65 3.27
C ALA A 90 13.65 9.93 2.03
N GLY A 91 14.82 9.30 1.89
CA GLY A 91 15.69 9.44 0.73
C GLY A 91 15.02 9.03 -0.59
N CYS A 92 14.02 8.14 -0.53
CA CYS A 92 13.24 7.78 -1.71
C CYS A 92 12.28 8.88 -2.20
N LEU A 93 12.04 9.93 -1.40
CA LEU A 93 11.24 11.11 -1.72
C LEU A 93 12.09 12.30 -2.21
N ASP A 94 13.42 12.15 -2.28
CA ASP A 94 14.31 13.21 -2.73
C ASP A 94 13.98 13.59 -4.18
N ARG A 95 13.72 14.88 -4.42
CA ARG A 95 13.43 15.46 -5.74
C ARG A 95 14.60 15.30 -6.72
N ARG A 96 15.81 15.03 -6.24
CA ARG A 96 16.98 14.72 -7.07
C ARG A 96 16.94 13.28 -7.61
N GLN A 97 16.14 12.41 -7.00
CA GLN A 97 15.95 11.02 -7.38
C GLN A 97 14.68 10.86 -8.24
N VAL A 98 14.46 11.74 -9.23
CA VAL A 98 13.28 11.71 -10.12
C VAL A 98 13.11 10.34 -10.80
N TRP A 99 14.23 9.65 -11.05
CA TRP A 99 14.30 8.32 -11.65
C TRP A 99 14.49 7.21 -10.62
N ASN A 100 14.00 7.39 -9.39
CA ASN A 100 14.17 6.37 -8.37
C ASN A 100 13.46 5.08 -8.78
N GLN A 101 14.25 4.09 -9.22
CA GLN A 101 13.75 2.76 -9.59
C GLN A 101 13.38 1.95 -8.34
N ARG A 102 13.86 2.34 -7.15
CA ARG A 102 13.44 1.75 -5.88
C ARG A 102 12.25 2.50 -5.33
N ARG A 103 11.05 1.99 -5.66
CA ARG A 103 9.81 2.35 -4.97
C ARG A 103 9.47 1.26 -3.95
N PRO A 104 9.68 1.51 -2.64
CA PRO A 104 9.20 0.61 -1.60
C PRO A 104 7.69 0.39 -1.72
N GLY A 105 7.18 -0.72 -1.16
CA GLY A 105 5.77 -1.05 -1.24
C GLY A 105 4.89 0.08 -0.71
N TRP A 106 5.22 0.66 0.44
CA TRP A 106 4.47 1.77 1.02
C TRP A 106 4.43 3.01 0.13
N LEU A 107 5.51 3.32 -0.59
CA LEU A 107 5.56 4.49 -1.48
C LEU A 107 4.71 4.25 -2.72
N GLU A 108 4.78 3.05 -3.28
CA GLU A 108 3.96 2.69 -4.44
C GLU A 108 2.46 2.74 -4.10
N ALA A 109 2.06 2.36 -2.88
CA ALA A 109 0.67 2.47 -2.44
C ALA A 109 0.15 3.93 -2.36
N LEU A 110 1.04 4.88 -2.09
CA LEU A 110 0.72 6.31 -2.09
C LEU A 110 0.67 6.90 -3.51
N VAL A 111 1.56 6.45 -4.39
CA VAL A 111 1.72 7.01 -5.73
C VAL A 111 0.73 6.40 -6.73
N SER A 112 0.43 5.11 -6.61
CA SER A 112 -0.40 4.38 -7.58
C SER A 112 -1.77 5.06 -7.84
N PRO A 113 -2.53 5.51 -6.83
CA PRO A 113 -3.79 6.23 -7.06
C PRO A 113 -3.61 7.58 -7.78
N LEU A 114 -2.44 8.21 -7.66
CA LEU A 114 -2.16 9.49 -8.30
C LEU A 114 -1.83 9.35 -9.78
N LEU A 115 -1.33 8.18 -10.21
CA LEU A 115 -0.93 7.93 -11.61
C LEU A 115 -2.10 8.10 -12.59
N ASP A 116 -3.31 7.70 -12.17
CA ASP A 116 -4.52 7.84 -13.00
C ASP A 116 -4.81 9.31 -13.33
N PHE A 117 -4.52 10.22 -12.38
CA PHE A 117 -4.70 11.67 -12.55
C PHE A 117 -3.49 12.35 -13.23
N LEU A 118 -2.30 11.74 -13.17
CA LEU A 118 -1.11 12.26 -13.83
C LEU A 118 -1.14 12.05 -15.35
N ASN A 119 -1.81 11.00 -15.83
CA ASN A 119 -1.92 10.69 -17.26
C ASN A 119 -2.46 11.87 -18.11
N PRO A 120 -3.57 12.55 -17.72
CA PRO A 120 -4.01 13.78 -18.37
C PRO A 120 -2.97 14.91 -18.36
N VAL A 121 -2.28 15.11 -17.23
CA VAL A 121 -1.27 16.18 -17.07
C VAL A 121 -0.09 15.96 -18.03
N VAL A 122 0.41 14.74 -18.10
CA VAL A 122 1.50 14.36 -19.03
C VAL A 122 1.09 14.63 -20.48
N LYS A 123 -0.15 14.31 -20.85
CA LYS A 123 -0.67 14.57 -22.21
C LYS A 123 -0.73 16.07 -22.53
N ILE A 124 -1.00 16.92 -21.55
CA ILE A 124 -1.01 18.38 -21.74
C ILE A 124 0.42 18.90 -21.90
N VAL A 125 1.32 18.50 -21.00
CA VAL A 125 2.73 18.92 -21.03
C VAL A 125 3.43 18.50 -22.33
N ASN A 126 3.18 17.29 -22.83
CA ASN A 126 3.79 16.81 -24.08
C ASN A 126 3.24 17.49 -25.35
N LYS A 127 2.19 18.31 -25.23
CA LYS A 127 1.62 19.10 -26.34
C LYS A 127 2.03 20.58 -26.30
N ALA A 128 2.69 21.02 -25.23
CA ALA A 128 3.22 22.38 -25.07
C ALA A 128 4.66 22.46 -25.59
#